data_AF-A0A1Y5PHR0-F1
#
_entry.id   AF-A0A1Y5PHR0-F1
#
_cell.length_a   1.000
_cell.length_b   1.000
_cell.length_c   1.000
_cell.angle_alpha   90.00
_cell.angle_beta   90.00
_cell.angle_gamma   90.00
#
_symmetry.space_group_name_H-M   'P 1'
#
loop_
_entity.id
_entity.type
_entity.pdbx_description
1 polymer ?
#
loop_
_entity_poly.entity_id
_entity_poly.type
_entity_poly.pdbx_seq_one_letter_code
_entity_poly.pdbx_strand_id
1 'polypeptide(L)'
;MARTGSTMAAYAQAWVGTGPLAADAVTASPYLGFGSLQPLLDLAAANGRGVFVLAATSNPEGASVQRAIAGERTVAQSVVDDAAAINRAGLPDPGSVGVVVGATLDVVPDLSELGGPVLVPGVGAQGGRPEALGGLGGARPGQLLPAVSREVLRAGPDAEAVRAAGEKLRDAVAYLA
;
A
#
# COMPACT_ATOMS: atom_id res chain seq x y z
N MET A 1 -3.29 -29.65 -7.96
CA MET A 1 -4.20 -28.77 -7.20
C MET A 1 -3.36 -27.99 -6.19
N ALA A 2 -3.15 -26.70 -6.40
CA ALA A 2 -2.13 -25.92 -5.69
C ALA A 2 -2.58 -25.60 -4.25
N ARG A 3 -1.77 -25.99 -3.25
CA ARG A 3 -1.99 -25.73 -1.81
C ARG A 3 -2.04 -24.24 -1.44
N THR A 4 -1.58 -23.34 -2.32
CA THR A 4 -1.54 -21.90 -2.10
C THR A 4 -2.92 -21.24 -2.10
N GLY A 5 -3.85 -21.72 -2.92
CA GLY A 5 -5.22 -21.18 -2.98
C GLY A 5 -5.99 -21.37 -1.67
N SER A 6 -5.84 -22.52 -1.01
CA SER A 6 -6.53 -22.81 0.26
C SER A 6 -5.98 -22.00 1.43
N THR A 7 -4.66 -21.75 1.47
CA THR A 7 -4.04 -20.96 2.54
C THR A 7 -4.35 -19.47 2.40
N MET A 8 -4.28 -18.92 1.18
CA MET A 8 -4.64 -17.51 0.96
C MET A 8 -6.12 -17.26 1.28
N ALA A 9 -7.02 -18.18 0.93
CA ALA A 9 -8.42 -18.09 1.30
C ALA A 9 -8.63 -18.04 2.83
N ALA A 10 -7.87 -18.82 3.60
CA ALA A 10 -7.94 -18.77 5.07
C ALA A 10 -7.48 -17.42 5.63
N TYR A 11 -6.37 -16.87 5.12
CA TYR A 11 -5.93 -15.52 5.50
C TYR A 11 -6.93 -14.45 5.09
N ALA A 12 -7.51 -14.57 3.90
CA ALA A 12 -8.55 -13.65 3.43
C ALA A 12 -9.75 -13.66 4.39
N GLN A 13 -10.22 -14.83 4.83
CA GLN A 13 -11.32 -14.90 5.79
C GLN A 13 -10.97 -14.29 7.15
N ALA A 14 -9.75 -14.47 7.62
CA ALA A 14 -9.31 -13.89 8.90
C ALA A 14 -9.28 -12.34 8.85
N TRP A 15 -8.70 -11.76 7.80
CA TRP A 15 -8.40 -10.33 7.73
C TRP A 15 -9.45 -9.50 7.01
N VAL A 16 -10.05 -10.04 5.95
CA VAL A 16 -11.06 -9.36 5.13
C VAL A 16 -12.44 -10.01 5.18
N GLY A 17 -12.63 -11.06 5.98
CA GLY A 17 -13.94 -11.64 6.32
C GLY A 17 -14.61 -10.95 7.52
N THR A 18 -15.75 -11.46 7.99
CA THR A 18 -16.57 -10.80 9.04
C THR A 18 -16.16 -11.15 10.48
N GLY A 19 -14.95 -11.67 10.68
CA GLY A 19 -14.45 -12.11 11.99
C GLY A 19 -13.93 -10.99 12.88
N PRO A 20 -13.48 -11.29 14.12
CA PRO A 20 -12.98 -10.29 15.06
C PRO A 20 -11.65 -9.65 14.65
N LEU A 21 -10.91 -10.25 13.70
CA LEU A 21 -9.67 -9.72 13.14
C LEU A 21 -9.89 -8.94 11.84
N ALA A 22 -11.15 -8.77 11.44
CA ALA A 22 -11.55 -8.00 10.30
C ALA A 22 -10.95 -6.58 10.33
N ALA A 23 -10.20 -6.23 9.29
CA ALA A 23 -9.75 -4.87 9.04
C ALA A 23 -10.42 -4.30 7.78
N ASP A 24 -10.47 -2.97 7.68
CA ASP A 24 -10.94 -2.27 6.49
C ASP A 24 -9.98 -2.44 5.30
N ALA A 25 -8.70 -2.66 5.58
CA ALA A 25 -7.70 -2.98 4.58
C ALA A 25 -6.56 -3.85 5.14
N VAL A 26 -5.91 -4.61 4.26
CA VAL A 26 -4.76 -5.46 4.61
C VAL A 26 -3.62 -5.31 3.60
N THR A 27 -2.37 -5.42 4.06
CA THR A 27 -1.20 -5.47 3.17
C THR A 27 -0.90 -6.91 2.75
N ALA A 28 -0.59 -7.15 1.47
CA ALA A 28 -0.25 -8.48 0.95
C ALA A 28 1.01 -8.45 0.07
N SER A 29 1.81 -9.51 0.13
CA SER A 29 3.00 -9.68 -0.71
C SER A 29 2.66 -10.46 -1.99
N PRO A 30 2.96 -9.94 -3.19
CA PRO A 30 2.70 -10.63 -4.46
C PRO A 30 3.85 -11.57 -4.87
N TYR A 31 4.71 -12.00 -3.93
CA TYR A 31 5.93 -12.75 -4.24
C TYR A 31 5.68 -14.04 -5.06
N LEU A 32 4.56 -14.71 -4.82
CA LEU A 32 4.15 -15.92 -5.57
C LEU A 32 3.44 -15.59 -6.90
N GLY A 33 3.50 -14.33 -7.34
CA GLY A 33 2.73 -13.75 -8.46
C GLY A 33 1.48 -13.03 -7.97
N PHE A 34 1.06 -11.98 -8.70
CA PHE A 34 -0.10 -11.15 -8.35
C PHE A 34 -1.42 -11.94 -8.35
N GLY A 35 -1.65 -12.78 -9.37
CA GLY A 35 -2.84 -13.66 -9.44
C GLY A 35 -2.95 -14.65 -8.26
N SER A 36 -1.81 -14.92 -7.62
CA SER A 36 -1.65 -15.17 -6.19
C SER A 36 -2.79 -14.86 -5.24
N LEU A 37 -3.12 -13.57 -5.29
CA LEU A 37 -3.90 -12.83 -4.33
C LEU A 37 -5.38 -12.82 -4.71
N GLN A 38 -5.78 -13.43 -5.83
CA GLN A 38 -7.16 -13.37 -6.32
C GLN A 38 -8.19 -13.75 -5.24
N PRO A 39 -8.02 -14.83 -4.45
CA PRO A 39 -8.99 -15.15 -3.39
C PRO A 39 -9.11 -14.05 -2.32
N LEU A 40 -8.02 -13.31 -2.05
CA LEU A 40 -8.01 -12.19 -1.12
C LEU A 40 -8.70 -10.97 -1.74
N LEU A 41 -8.38 -10.65 -3.00
CA LEU A 41 -8.95 -9.52 -3.73
C LEU A 41 -10.47 -9.69 -3.89
N ASP A 42 -10.93 -10.89 -4.27
CA ASP A 42 -12.35 -11.20 -4.45
C ASP A 42 -13.13 -11.03 -3.14
N LEU A 43 -12.61 -11.59 -2.04
CA LEU A 43 -13.28 -11.51 -0.75
C LEU A 43 -13.25 -10.08 -0.18
N ALA A 44 -12.15 -9.36 -0.38
CA ALA A 44 -12.06 -7.96 0.03
C ALA A 44 -13.09 -7.10 -0.71
N ALA A 45 -13.19 -7.26 -2.04
CA ALA A 45 -14.17 -6.55 -2.84
C ALA A 45 -15.62 -6.88 -2.41
N ALA A 46 -15.92 -8.17 -2.20
CA ALA A 46 -17.24 -8.62 -1.76
C ALA A 46 -17.66 -8.02 -0.40
N ASN A 47 -16.69 -7.70 0.47
CA ASN A 47 -16.93 -7.15 1.80
C ASN A 47 -16.66 -5.64 1.90
N GLY A 48 -16.42 -4.95 0.77
CA GLY A 48 -16.15 -3.50 0.75
C GLY A 48 -14.83 -3.10 1.43
N ARG A 49 -13.78 -3.91 1.27
CA ARG A 49 -12.47 -3.73 1.90
C ARG A 49 -11.36 -3.49 0.89
N GLY A 50 -10.26 -2.93 1.38
CA GLY A 50 -9.07 -2.64 0.59
C GLY A 50 -7.94 -3.66 0.72
N VAL A 51 -7.06 -3.69 -0.27
CA VAL A 51 -5.82 -4.48 -0.23
C VAL A 51 -4.68 -3.63 -0.71
N PHE A 52 -3.60 -3.52 0.07
CA PHE A 52 -2.37 -2.85 -0.33
C PHE A 52 -1.31 -3.88 -0.74
N VAL A 53 -0.99 -3.94 -2.01
CA VAL A 53 -0.02 -4.91 -2.54
C VAL A 53 1.39 -4.33 -2.48
N LEU A 54 2.36 -5.09 -1.96
CA LEU A 54 3.75 -4.64 -1.91
C LEU A 54 4.34 -4.50 -3.32
N ALA A 55 4.59 -3.27 -3.77
CA ALA A 55 5.16 -2.98 -5.11
C ALA A 55 6.64 -2.58 -5.02
N ALA A 56 6.93 -1.51 -4.30
CA ALA A 56 8.29 -0.99 -4.15
C ALA A 56 8.54 -0.57 -2.69
N THR A 57 9.44 -1.22 -1.97
CA THR A 57 9.71 -0.94 -0.56
C THR A 57 11.09 -0.34 -0.38
N SER A 58 11.29 0.49 0.65
CA SER A 58 12.58 1.13 0.96
C SER A 58 13.66 0.15 1.46
N ASN A 59 13.37 -1.15 1.52
CA ASN A 59 14.29 -2.16 2.03
C ASN A 59 15.39 -2.47 0.99
N PRO A 60 16.69 -2.19 1.27
CA PRO A 60 17.76 -2.35 0.28
C PRO A 60 17.87 -3.75 -0.31
N GLU A 61 17.63 -4.79 0.48
CA GLU A 61 17.69 -6.19 0.02
C GLU A 61 16.57 -6.53 -0.97
N GLY A 62 15.46 -5.78 -0.95
CA GLY A 62 14.35 -5.94 -1.89
C GLY A 62 14.67 -5.37 -3.28
N ALA A 63 15.67 -4.48 -3.38
CA ALA A 63 15.93 -3.72 -4.60
C ALA A 63 16.42 -4.59 -5.76
N SER A 64 17.02 -5.76 -5.50
CA SER A 64 17.42 -6.72 -6.53
C SER A 64 16.22 -7.36 -7.22
N VAL A 65 15.17 -7.67 -6.45
CA VAL A 65 13.93 -8.30 -6.95
C VAL A 65 13.00 -7.25 -7.55
N GLN A 66 12.75 -6.17 -6.83
CA GLN A 66 11.77 -5.14 -7.22
C GLN A 66 12.17 -4.40 -8.51
N ARG A 67 13.48 -4.21 -8.72
CA ARG A 67 14.04 -3.57 -9.93
C ARG A 67 14.41 -4.57 -11.03
N ALA A 68 14.28 -5.87 -10.79
CA ALA A 68 14.49 -6.85 -11.85
C ALA A 68 13.51 -6.58 -13.00
N ILE A 69 13.98 -6.75 -14.23
CA ILE A 69 13.16 -6.55 -15.43
C ILE A 69 12.52 -7.88 -15.81
N ALA A 70 11.20 -7.91 -15.92
CA ALA A 70 10.41 -9.02 -16.42
C ALA A 70 9.70 -8.56 -17.70
N GLY A 71 10.21 -9.00 -18.87
CA GLY A 71 9.78 -8.47 -20.16
C GLY A 71 10.30 -7.05 -20.37
N GLU A 72 9.41 -6.07 -20.44
CA GLU A 72 9.74 -4.66 -20.70
C GLU A 72 9.64 -3.77 -19.44
N ARG A 73 9.20 -4.33 -18.30
CA ARG A 73 8.91 -3.57 -17.07
C ARG A 73 9.65 -4.15 -15.88
N THR A 74 9.83 -3.33 -14.85
CA THR A 74 10.32 -3.83 -13.55
C THR A 74 9.24 -4.66 -12.86
N VAL A 75 9.65 -5.58 -11.99
CA VAL A 75 8.70 -6.34 -11.14
C VAL A 75 7.80 -5.38 -10.34
N ALA A 76 8.37 -4.30 -9.79
CA ALA A 76 7.60 -3.29 -9.07
C ALA A 76 6.52 -2.62 -9.96
N GLN A 77 6.86 -2.24 -11.19
CA GLN A 77 5.90 -1.64 -12.11
C GLN A 77 4.79 -2.63 -12.49
N SER A 78 5.13 -3.89 -12.75
CA SER A 78 4.12 -4.91 -13.07
C SER A 78 3.09 -5.08 -11.96
N VAL A 79 3.50 -5.00 -10.69
CA VAL A 79 2.55 -5.04 -9.55
C VAL A 79 1.60 -3.84 -9.55
N VAL A 80 2.12 -2.65 -9.88
CA VAL A 80 1.28 -1.43 -9.99
C VAL A 80 0.29 -1.58 -11.16
N ASP A 81 0.76 -2.06 -12.30
CA ASP A 81 -0.06 -2.23 -13.50
C ASP A 81 -1.19 -3.26 -13.29
N ASP A 82 -0.89 -4.35 -12.58
CA ASP A 82 -1.88 -5.39 -12.23
C ASP A 82 -2.94 -4.84 -11.26
N ALA A 83 -2.52 -4.08 -10.23
CA ALA A 83 -3.46 -3.41 -9.33
C ALA A 83 -4.33 -2.39 -10.09
N ALA A 84 -3.73 -1.63 -11.00
CA ALA A 84 -4.43 -0.68 -11.86
C ALA A 84 -5.45 -1.36 -12.76
N ALA A 85 -5.13 -2.55 -13.29
CA ALA A 85 -6.06 -3.32 -14.10
C ALA A 85 -7.30 -3.76 -13.30
N ILE A 86 -7.12 -4.18 -12.04
CA ILE A 86 -8.24 -4.51 -11.14
C ILE A 86 -9.11 -3.28 -10.88
N ASN A 87 -8.50 -2.14 -10.54
CA ASN A 87 -9.24 -0.90 -10.26
C ASN A 87 -10.03 -0.40 -11.48
N ARG A 88 -9.45 -0.47 -12.69
CA ARG A 88 -10.16 -0.09 -13.94
C ARG A 88 -11.33 -1.01 -14.29
N ALA A 89 -11.23 -2.29 -13.94
CA ALA A 89 -12.28 -3.27 -14.24
C ALA A 89 -13.44 -3.24 -13.22
N GLY A 90 -13.20 -2.68 -12.03
CA GLY A 90 -14.16 -2.62 -10.93
C GLY A 90 -14.84 -1.26 -10.77
N LEU A 91 -15.86 -1.24 -9.92
CA LEU A 91 -16.42 -0.05 -9.28
C LEU A 91 -16.35 -0.27 -7.75
N PRO A 92 -16.23 0.79 -6.92
CA PRO A 92 -16.24 2.23 -7.24
C PRO A 92 -14.87 2.81 -7.65
N ASP A 93 -14.88 4.07 -8.13
CA ASP A 93 -13.69 4.94 -8.33
C ASP A 93 -13.62 5.96 -7.17
N PRO A 94 -12.49 6.11 -6.44
CA PRO A 94 -11.25 5.33 -6.57
C PRO A 94 -11.43 3.86 -6.17
N GLY A 95 -10.69 2.98 -6.83
CA GLY A 95 -10.66 1.55 -6.57
C GLY A 95 -10.04 1.20 -5.22
N SER A 96 -10.39 0.04 -4.67
CA SER A 96 -9.96 -0.40 -3.33
C SER A 96 -8.63 -1.16 -3.31
N VAL A 97 -8.04 -1.47 -4.46
CA VAL A 97 -6.74 -2.12 -4.54
C VAL A 97 -5.65 -1.06 -4.63
N GLY A 98 -4.87 -0.95 -3.56
CA GLY A 98 -3.75 -0.04 -3.47
C GLY A 98 -2.40 -0.74 -3.59
N VAL A 99 -1.34 0.07 -3.58
CA VAL A 99 0.04 -0.43 -3.54
C VAL A 99 0.82 0.18 -2.39
N VAL A 100 1.86 -0.53 -1.95
CA VAL A 100 2.84 -0.01 -0.99
C VAL A 100 4.07 0.48 -1.74
N VAL A 101 4.37 1.77 -1.58
CA VAL A 101 5.52 2.45 -2.21
C VAL A 101 6.31 3.21 -1.13
N GLY A 102 7.58 2.89 -0.95
CA GLY A 102 8.42 3.52 0.07
C GLY A 102 8.69 5.00 -0.19
N ALA A 103 8.74 5.81 0.87
CA ALA A 103 8.95 7.27 0.78
C ALA A 103 10.36 7.70 0.30
N THR A 104 11.33 6.79 0.29
CA THR A 104 12.76 7.10 0.05
C THR A 104 13.34 6.33 -1.12
N LEU A 105 12.50 5.97 -2.10
CA LEU A 105 12.95 5.22 -3.27
C LEU A 105 13.63 6.14 -4.29
N ASP A 106 14.78 5.71 -4.80
CA ASP A 106 15.46 6.38 -5.91
C ASP A 106 14.72 6.17 -7.24
N VAL A 107 14.06 5.02 -7.38
CA VAL A 107 13.29 4.64 -8.57
C VAL A 107 11.87 4.31 -8.10
N VAL A 108 10.95 5.21 -8.42
CA VAL A 108 9.54 5.10 -8.07
C VAL A 108 8.79 4.55 -9.29
N PRO A 109 7.92 3.54 -9.14
CA PRO A 109 7.06 3.10 -10.23
C PRO A 109 6.08 4.21 -10.64
N ASP A 110 5.61 4.17 -11.88
CA ASP A 110 4.56 5.05 -12.38
C ASP A 110 3.21 4.64 -11.79
N LEU A 111 2.58 5.58 -11.08
CA LEU A 111 1.33 5.46 -10.34
C LEU A 111 0.19 6.25 -11.01
N SER A 112 0.42 6.95 -12.12
CA SER A 112 -0.55 7.87 -12.72
C SER A 112 -1.88 7.18 -13.11
N GLU A 113 -1.77 5.91 -13.50
CA GLU A 113 -2.88 5.05 -13.94
C GLU A 113 -3.37 4.08 -12.86
N LEU A 114 -2.85 4.13 -11.63
CA LEU A 114 -3.20 3.18 -10.57
C LEU A 114 -4.70 3.17 -10.25
N GLY A 115 -5.34 4.34 -10.19
CA GLY A 115 -6.77 4.46 -9.87
C GLY A 115 -7.16 3.95 -8.47
N GLY A 116 -6.22 3.86 -7.53
CA GLY A 116 -6.41 3.37 -6.16
C GLY A 116 -5.42 4.02 -5.18
N PRO A 117 -5.48 3.68 -3.88
CA PRO A 117 -4.67 4.33 -2.86
C PRO A 117 -3.21 3.83 -2.84
N VAL A 118 -2.30 4.66 -2.35
CA VAL A 118 -0.88 4.34 -2.21
C VAL A 118 -0.50 4.47 -0.75
N LEU A 119 -0.18 3.35 -0.10
CA LEU A 119 0.36 3.37 1.26
C LEU A 119 1.85 3.70 1.20
N VAL A 120 2.25 4.80 1.85
CA VAL A 120 3.61 5.33 1.81
C VAL A 120 4.30 5.18 3.18
N PRO A 121 4.91 4.03 3.47
CA PRO A 121 5.68 3.84 4.69
C PRO A 121 7.04 4.55 4.61
N GLY A 122 7.58 4.90 5.79
CA GLY A 122 8.95 5.39 5.94
C GLY A 122 9.10 6.90 6.06
N VAL A 123 8.00 7.64 6.11
CA VAL A 123 8.00 9.08 6.40
C VAL A 123 8.50 9.34 7.83
N GLY A 124 9.33 10.37 8.00
CA GLY A 124 9.98 10.76 9.26
C GLY A 124 11.13 9.83 9.65
N ALA A 125 10.82 8.62 10.11
CA ALA A 125 11.79 7.74 10.76
C ALA A 125 12.80 7.06 9.82
N GLN A 126 12.56 7.03 8.51
CA GLN A 126 13.51 6.54 7.51
C GLN A 126 14.11 7.68 6.67
N GLY A 127 13.91 8.94 7.09
CA GLY A 127 14.43 10.12 6.38
C GLY A 127 13.52 10.64 5.26
N GLY A 128 12.37 9.98 5.01
CA GLY A 128 11.35 10.51 4.09
C GLY A 128 10.76 11.81 4.63
N ARG A 129 10.84 12.89 3.86
CA ARG A 129 10.29 14.19 4.26
C ARG A 129 8.82 14.26 3.87
N PRO A 130 7.88 14.53 4.81
CA PRO A 130 6.46 14.68 4.52
C PRO A 130 6.17 15.64 3.36
N GLU A 131 6.99 16.68 3.19
CA GLU A 131 6.87 17.74 2.20
C GLU A 131 7.32 17.32 0.79
N ALA A 132 7.99 16.18 0.66
CA ALA A 132 8.55 15.67 -0.60
C ALA A 132 7.70 14.57 -1.24
N LEU A 133 6.47 14.35 -0.74
CA LEU A 133 5.59 13.29 -1.24
C LEU A 133 4.71 13.74 -2.40
N GLY A 134 4.51 15.04 -2.58
CA GLY A 134 3.71 15.58 -3.69
C GLY A 134 4.21 15.08 -5.05
N GLY A 135 3.33 14.44 -5.82
CA GLY A 135 3.66 13.93 -7.15
C GLY A 135 4.49 12.64 -7.17
N LEU A 136 4.62 11.92 -6.04
CA LEU A 136 5.29 10.62 -5.98
C LEU A 136 4.75 9.68 -7.07
N GLY A 137 5.62 9.31 -8.01
CA GLY A 137 5.26 8.43 -9.13
C GLY A 137 4.10 8.94 -9.99
N GLY A 138 3.77 10.23 -9.97
CA GLY A 138 2.60 10.75 -10.69
C GLY A 138 1.24 10.41 -10.04
N ALA A 139 1.22 9.98 -8.78
CA ALA A 139 -0.01 9.75 -8.03
C ALA A 139 -0.89 11.01 -8.00
N ARG A 140 -2.20 10.81 -8.15
CA ARG A 140 -3.20 11.88 -8.15
C ARG A 140 -3.43 12.42 -6.73
N PRO A 141 -3.93 13.66 -6.57
CA PRO A 141 -4.36 14.18 -5.27
C PRO A 141 -5.31 13.21 -4.56
N GLY A 142 -5.15 13.07 -3.25
CA GLY A 142 -5.94 12.19 -2.40
C GLY A 142 -5.54 10.70 -2.44
N GLN A 143 -4.59 10.27 -3.28
CA GLN A 143 -4.19 8.86 -3.35
C GLN A 143 -3.12 8.47 -2.33
N LEU A 144 -2.24 9.39 -1.92
CA LEU A 144 -1.13 9.06 -1.04
C LEU A 144 -1.57 9.01 0.42
N LEU A 145 -1.22 7.90 1.09
CA LEU A 145 -1.49 7.64 2.51
C LEU A 145 -0.15 7.47 3.26
N PRO A 146 0.46 8.56 3.76
CA PRO A 146 1.69 8.51 4.53
C PRO A 146 1.52 7.73 5.84
N ALA A 147 2.35 6.73 6.08
CA ALA A 147 2.33 5.94 7.32
C ALA A 147 3.52 6.30 8.23
N VAL A 148 3.20 6.84 9.41
CA VAL A 148 4.16 7.20 10.46
C VAL A 148 3.75 6.55 11.78
N SER A 149 4.69 5.84 12.44
CA SER A 149 4.41 5.18 13.72
C SER A 149 5.40 5.57 14.82
N ARG A 150 6.71 5.30 14.63
CA ARG A 150 7.72 5.52 15.67
C ARG A 150 7.84 6.96 16.14
N GLU A 151 7.64 7.94 15.25
CA GLU A 151 7.69 9.36 15.60
C GLU A 151 6.53 9.78 16.50
N VAL A 152 5.31 9.32 16.19
CA VAL A 152 4.11 9.54 17.01
C VAL A 152 4.23 8.84 18.37
N LEU A 153 4.63 7.56 18.37
CA LEU A 153 4.69 6.75 19.59
C LEU A 153 5.77 7.23 20.58
N ARG A 154 6.80 7.95 20.10
CA ARG A 154 7.84 8.55 20.96
C ARG A 154 7.34 9.71 21.81
N ALA A 155 6.19 10.30 21.49
CA ALA A 155 5.57 11.35 22.31
C ALA A 155 4.84 10.78 23.55
N GLY A 156 4.67 9.46 23.63
CA GLY A 156 4.06 8.79 24.77
C GLY A 156 4.93 8.80 26.04
N PRO A 157 4.39 8.32 27.18
CA PRO A 157 3.12 7.60 27.30
C PRO A 157 1.88 8.48 27.41
N ASP A 158 2.02 9.81 27.45
CA ASP A 158 0.88 10.72 27.54
C ASP A 158 0.03 10.69 26.25
N ALA A 159 -1.26 10.43 26.41
CA ALA A 159 -2.19 10.27 25.29
C ALA A 159 -2.45 11.59 24.55
N GLU A 160 -2.42 12.73 25.26
CA GLU A 160 -2.58 14.04 24.64
C GLU A 160 -1.36 14.39 23.77
N ALA A 161 -0.15 14.16 24.28
CA ALA A 161 1.09 14.32 23.51
C ALA A 161 1.13 13.43 22.25
N VAL A 162 0.71 12.16 22.36
CA VAL A 162 0.61 11.25 21.21
C VAL A 162 -0.40 11.75 20.18
N ARG A 163 -1.57 12.22 20.62
CA ARG A 163 -2.59 12.81 19.72
C ARG A 163 -2.05 14.05 19.01
N ALA A 164 -1.43 14.98 19.75
CA ALA A 164 -0.87 16.20 19.19
C ALA A 164 0.23 15.92 18.17
N ALA A 165 1.09 14.91 18.42
CA ALA A 165 2.10 14.47 17.45
C ALA A 165 1.46 13.92 16.16
N GLY A 166 0.38 13.15 16.27
CA GLY A 166 -0.38 12.64 15.12
C GLY A 166 -1.05 13.75 14.31
N GLU A 167 -1.71 14.70 14.98
CA GLU A 167 -2.37 15.85 14.34
C GLU A 167 -1.37 16.73 13.59
N LYS A 168 -0.22 17.03 14.22
CA LYS A 168 0.86 17.79 13.57
C LYS A 168 1.32 17.13 12.27
N LEU A 169 1.49 15.80 12.26
CA LEU A 169 1.89 15.07 11.06
C LEU A 169 0.79 15.03 10.00
N ARG A 170 -0.47 14.84 10.42
CA ARG A 170 -1.63 14.93 9.52
C ARG A 170 -1.67 16.29 8.82
N ASP A 171 -1.49 17.37 9.58
CA ASP A 171 -1.54 18.73 9.03
C ASP A 171 -0.35 19.00 8.09
N ALA A 172 0.84 18.45 8.39
CA ALA A 172 2.02 18.56 7.53
C ALA A 172 1.85 17.87 6.16
N VAL A 173 0.96 16.87 6.05
CA VAL A 173 0.66 16.15 4.79
C VAL A 173 -0.69 16.50 4.19
N ALA A 174 -1.44 17.45 4.78
CA ALA A 174 -2.77 17.84 4.30
C ALA A 174 -2.77 18.36 2.85
N TYR A 175 -1.63 18.85 2.37
CA TYR A 175 -1.44 19.30 0.98
C TYR A 175 -1.51 18.17 -0.06
N LEU A 176 -1.50 16.89 0.37
CA LEU A 176 -1.63 15.72 -0.49
C LEU A 176 -3.09 15.40 -0.85
N ALA A 177 -4.05 16.03 -0.18
CA ALA A 177 -5.49 15.84 -0.39
C ALA A 177 -5.97 16.46 -1.72
#